data_AF-A0A5N6GY25-F1
#
_entry.id   AF-A0A5N6GY25-F1
#
_cell.length_a   1.000
_cell.length_b   1.000
_cell.length_c   1.000
_cell.angle_alpha   90.00
_cell.angle_beta   90.00
_cell.angle_gamma   90.00
#
_symmetry.space_group_name_H-M   'P 1'
#
loop_
_entity.id
_entity.type
_entity.pdbx_description
1 polymer ?
#
loop_
_entity_poly.entity_id
_entity_poly.type
_entity_poly.pdbx_seq_one_letter_code
_entity_poly.pdbx_strand_id
1 'polypeptide(L)'
;MSQPSSRPVVVLGAGVLGRRIASVFLAGGYNVHIRDPSSQALSDASSYINSHLQEFTALTPSQRTGGTYKTFTEIPAAVTDAWLVVEAVPEKLPLKISTFAEVDRNSPADCIIASNSSSFKSRHMLDEVKPERREMVLNMHFTMPPAIRTVELMTDGETSPKLFNLLTGVLRDCGMIPVTARRESTGFIFNRLWAAIKREIMFILAEDVSSPEEIDLLWENMFQLPSSLPPCRLMDQIGLDTVAFIEDNYVQERGLDSRMTVDWLREKYISPGKLGLKSDKGGLYPFKSAENGVKDEEVLYLLDVGLGSNNSNISLVPTAGRILKFHTSTGKMSTLIEGQSLPDGIDVSRTASRIFWTNMGRSTASNDGSLHSANLDGTDIQTLLPSGTVHTPKQLVVDDVNSKVYFCDREGMGVHRVNFDGTNHDILVRTGSLDKPEERKDMTRWCVGVTLDMGRGYIYWTQKGPSKSGQGRIFRAGIDIPVGQTADNRQDIELLLEGLPEPIDLELDVENQLLYWTDRGEHPTGCSLNRVDVSGRADKAELQSKKEILARQFHEPIGIKLDGKKQVYVTDLGGSVYRVNDGEKSVMWRDNGCYTGIAIS
;
A
#
# COMPACT_ATOMS: atom_id res chain seq x y z
N MET A 1 -12.55 30.51 17.83
CA MET A 1 -13.97 30.88 17.98
C MET A 1 -14.60 29.84 18.89
N SER A 2 -15.39 30.26 19.87
CA SER A 2 -16.10 29.37 20.81
C SER A 2 -17.01 28.40 20.05
N GLN A 3 -17.09 27.14 20.48
CA GLN A 3 -17.99 26.13 19.88
C GLN A 3 -19.38 26.74 19.63
N PRO A 4 -19.96 26.59 18.42
CA PRO A 4 -21.32 26.99 18.16
C PRO A 4 -22.25 26.06 18.96
N SER A 5 -22.51 26.43 20.21
CA SER A 5 -23.44 25.77 21.13
C SER A 5 -23.02 24.38 21.65
N SER A 6 -23.46 24.06 22.87
CA SER A 6 -23.45 22.69 23.43
C SER A 6 -24.44 21.75 22.73
N ARG A 7 -25.30 22.30 21.86
CA ARG A 7 -26.29 21.59 21.04
C ARG A 7 -25.63 20.61 20.06
N PRO A 8 -26.30 19.52 19.69
CA PRO A 8 -25.72 18.51 18.82
C PRO A 8 -25.82 18.86 17.32
N VAL A 9 -24.90 18.27 16.54
CA VAL A 9 -25.07 18.03 15.11
C VAL A 9 -25.85 16.73 14.95
N VAL A 10 -26.88 16.70 14.12
CA VAL A 10 -27.64 15.49 13.82
C VAL A 10 -27.28 14.98 12.43
N VAL A 11 -27.01 13.69 12.32
CA VAL A 11 -26.87 13.00 11.03
C VAL A 11 -28.06 12.06 10.85
N LEU A 12 -28.87 12.30 9.81
CA LEU A 12 -30.03 11.46 9.49
C LEU A 12 -29.62 10.43 8.43
N GLY A 13 -29.56 9.17 8.83
CA GLY A 13 -29.02 8.04 8.06
C GLY A 13 -27.71 7.56 8.68
N ALA A 14 -27.63 6.28 9.02
CA ALA A 14 -26.44 5.63 9.59
C ALA A 14 -25.70 4.73 8.59
N GLY A 15 -26.05 4.83 7.30
CA GLY A 15 -25.38 4.14 6.21
C GLY A 15 -23.94 4.60 5.97
N VAL A 16 -23.37 4.21 4.83
CA VAL A 16 -21.93 4.38 4.53
C VAL A 16 -21.46 5.83 4.71
N LEU A 17 -22.17 6.82 4.15
CA LEU A 17 -21.80 8.23 4.29
C LEU A 17 -22.19 8.80 5.66
N GLY A 18 -23.36 8.44 6.18
CA GLY A 18 -23.87 8.97 7.45
C GLY A 18 -22.91 8.74 8.62
N ARG A 19 -22.43 7.51 8.80
CA ARG A 19 -21.45 7.19 9.87
C ARG A 19 -20.12 7.95 9.71
N ARG A 20 -19.68 8.21 8.48
CA ARG A 20 -18.45 8.97 8.19
C ARG A 20 -18.63 10.47 8.45
N ILE A 21 -19.78 11.03 8.08
CA ILE A 21 -20.14 12.42 8.39
C ILE A 21 -20.20 12.61 9.91
N ALA A 22 -20.80 11.65 10.64
CA ALA A 22 -20.78 11.67 12.11
C ALA A 22 -19.35 11.68 12.67
N SER A 23 -18.46 10.84 12.16
CA SER A 23 -17.04 10.82 12.56
C SER A 23 -16.32 12.16 12.32
N VAL A 24 -16.62 12.88 11.23
CA VAL A 24 -16.05 14.21 10.96
C VAL A 24 -16.38 15.20 12.07
N PHE A 25 -17.66 15.28 12.47
CA PHE A 25 -18.08 16.21 13.53
C PHE A 25 -17.60 15.76 14.91
N LEU A 26 -17.60 14.45 15.20
CA LEU A 26 -17.03 13.91 16.45
C LEU A 26 -15.55 14.24 16.60
N ALA A 27 -14.76 14.07 15.53
CA ALA A 27 -13.35 14.43 15.53
C ALA A 27 -13.13 15.93 15.78
N GLY A 28 -14.01 16.79 15.26
CA GLY A 28 -14.00 18.23 15.53
C GLY A 28 -14.41 18.64 16.95
N GLY A 29 -14.77 17.68 17.81
CA GLY A 29 -15.18 17.88 19.20
C GLY A 29 -16.66 18.18 19.39
N TYR A 30 -17.52 17.94 18.40
CA TYR A 30 -18.96 18.21 18.48
C TYR A 30 -19.75 17.04 19.08
N ASN A 31 -20.83 17.35 19.80
CA ASN A 31 -21.83 16.34 20.16
C ASN A 31 -22.62 15.95 18.92
N VAL A 32 -22.80 14.64 18.69
CA VAL A 32 -23.46 14.12 17.48
C VAL A 32 -24.64 13.21 17.83
N HIS A 33 -25.80 13.49 17.25
CA HIS A 33 -26.92 12.55 17.24
C HIS A 33 -26.94 11.81 15.91
N ILE A 34 -27.01 10.49 15.95
CA ILE A 34 -27.10 9.64 14.76
C ILE A 34 -28.48 9.02 14.74
N ARG A 35 -29.24 9.24 13.67
CA ARG A 35 -30.59 8.69 13.55
C ARG A 35 -30.69 7.76 12.36
N ASP A 36 -31.24 6.56 12.57
CA ASP A 36 -31.62 5.64 11.51
C ASP A 36 -32.78 4.75 12.01
N PRO A 37 -33.80 4.46 11.18
CA PRO A 37 -34.87 3.54 11.60
C PRO A 37 -34.36 2.11 11.87
N SER A 38 -33.19 1.73 11.33
CA SER A 38 -32.58 0.42 11.56
C SER A 38 -31.63 0.42 12.75
N SER A 39 -31.98 -0.32 13.81
CA SER A 39 -31.08 -0.54 14.95
C SER A 39 -29.76 -1.20 14.55
N GLN A 40 -29.77 -2.04 13.52
CA GLN A 40 -28.54 -2.66 13.00
C GLN A 40 -27.62 -1.60 12.40
N ALA A 41 -28.15 -0.69 11.58
CA ALA A 41 -27.36 0.38 10.98
C ALA A 41 -26.73 1.31 12.04
N LEU A 42 -27.46 1.56 13.13
CA LEU A 42 -26.94 2.31 14.29
C LEU A 42 -25.79 1.58 15.00
N SER A 43 -25.91 0.26 15.18
CA SER A 43 -24.84 -0.58 15.74
C SER A 43 -23.59 -0.59 14.86
N ASP A 44 -23.79 -0.72 13.54
CA ASP A 44 -22.71 -0.72 12.55
C ASP A 44 -22.02 0.65 12.48
N ALA A 45 -22.78 1.74 12.58
CA ALA A 45 -22.24 3.09 12.65
C ALA A 45 -21.42 3.31 13.93
N SER A 46 -21.93 2.85 15.08
CA SER A 46 -21.23 2.95 16.37
C SER A 46 -19.90 2.19 16.34
N SER A 47 -19.91 0.96 15.81
CA SER A 47 -18.70 0.15 15.64
C SER A 47 -17.70 0.83 14.70
N TYR A 48 -18.17 1.34 13.56
CA TYR A 48 -17.32 2.07 12.62
C TYR A 48 -16.67 3.30 13.24
N ILE A 49 -17.45 4.13 13.95
CA ILE A 49 -16.97 5.33 14.63
C ILE A 49 -15.89 4.95 15.65
N ASN A 50 -16.17 3.96 16.52
CA ASN A 50 -15.23 3.57 17.57
C ASN A 50 -13.88 3.07 17.01
N SER A 51 -13.90 2.37 15.87
CA SER A 51 -12.68 1.85 15.24
C SER A 51 -11.90 2.89 14.41
N HIS A 52 -12.57 3.92 13.86
CA HIS A 52 -11.94 4.81 12.87
C HIS A 52 -11.82 6.28 13.33
N LEU A 53 -12.39 6.67 14.48
CA LEU A 53 -12.41 8.08 14.92
C LEU A 53 -11.01 8.72 15.00
N GLN A 54 -9.98 7.92 15.29
CA GLN A 54 -8.60 8.41 15.32
C GLN A 54 -8.11 8.87 13.95
N GLU A 55 -8.51 8.20 12.86
CA GLU A 55 -8.17 8.61 11.49
C GLU A 55 -8.74 9.99 11.15
N PHE A 56 -9.97 10.29 11.61
CA PHE A 56 -10.59 11.60 11.41
C PHE A 56 -9.95 12.65 12.32
N THR A 57 -9.67 12.30 13.58
CA THR A 57 -9.00 13.18 14.55
C THR A 57 -7.63 13.63 14.04
N ALA A 58 -6.88 12.75 13.38
CA ALA A 58 -5.57 13.05 12.79
C ALA A 58 -5.61 14.14 11.69
N LEU A 59 -6.79 14.41 11.12
CA LEU A 59 -6.97 15.45 10.09
C LEU A 59 -7.30 16.82 10.69
N THR A 60 -7.68 16.88 11.97
CA THR A 60 -8.13 18.13 12.60
C THR A 60 -6.94 19.08 12.86
N PRO A 61 -7.08 20.40 12.61
CA PRO A 61 -5.97 21.35 12.81
C PRO A 61 -5.58 21.56 14.27
N SER A 62 -6.48 21.28 15.21
CA SER A 62 -6.28 21.46 16.64
C SER A 62 -6.60 20.16 17.36
N GLN A 63 -5.70 19.68 18.22
CA GLN A 63 -5.95 18.53 19.10
C GLN A 63 -7.04 18.87 20.11
N ARG A 64 -8.30 18.69 19.73
CA ARG A 64 -9.46 18.78 20.61
C ARG A 64 -9.76 17.40 21.18
N THR A 65 -10.31 17.36 22.38
CA THR A 65 -10.96 16.13 22.86
C THR A 65 -12.12 15.79 21.93
N GLY A 66 -12.19 14.53 21.49
CA GLY A 66 -13.29 14.05 20.66
C GLY A 66 -14.65 14.30 21.31
N GLY A 67 -15.65 14.57 20.48
CA GLY A 67 -17.02 14.78 20.92
C GLY A 67 -17.71 13.50 21.40
N THR A 68 -18.97 13.61 21.81
CA THR A 68 -19.79 12.46 22.24
C THR A 68 -20.90 12.19 21.24
N TYR A 69 -21.39 10.96 21.15
CA TYR A 69 -22.57 10.65 20.32
C TYR A 69 -23.68 9.90 21.04
N LYS A 70 -24.90 10.03 20.51
CA LYS A 70 -26.11 9.28 20.90
C LYS A 70 -26.83 8.80 19.64
N THR A 71 -27.54 7.67 19.75
CA THR A 71 -28.29 7.08 18.65
C THR A 71 -29.80 7.16 18.87
N PHE A 72 -30.56 7.36 17.80
CA PHE A 72 -32.02 7.50 17.83
C PHE A 72 -32.67 6.75 16.67
N THR A 73 -33.89 6.25 16.85
CA THR A 73 -34.70 5.67 15.76
C THR A 73 -35.70 6.68 15.20
N GLU A 74 -36.15 7.63 16.03
CA GLU A 74 -37.15 8.64 15.67
C GLU A 74 -36.53 10.01 15.39
N ILE A 75 -37.00 10.70 14.34
CA ILE A 75 -36.51 12.04 13.99
C ILE A 75 -36.79 13.05 15.11
N PRO A 76 -38.01 13.16 15.67
CA PRO A 76 -38.32 14.21 16.66
C PRO A 76 -37.38 14.19 17.87
N ALA A 77 -37.07 13.00 18.37
CA ALA A 77 -36.15 12.81 19.50
C ALA A 77 -34.71 13.19 19.16
N ALA A 78 -34.27 12.95 17.92
CA ALA A 78 -32.92 13.26 17.47
C ALA A 78 -32.69 14.76 17.24
N VAL A 79 -33.71 15.49 16.78
CA VAL A 79 -33.54 16.87 16.27
C VAL A 79 -34.00 17.98 17.23
N THR A 80 -34.61 17.63 18.37
CA THR A 80 -35.28 18.59 19.27
C THR A 80 -34.38 19.74 19.76
N ASP A 81 -33.09 19.50 19.93
CA ASP A 81 -32.10 20.48 20.37
C ASP A 81 -30.98 20.73 19.34
N ALA A 82 -31.09 20.19 18.13
CA ALA A 82 -30.08 20.27 17.09
C ALA A 82 -29.77 21.71 16.66
N TRP A 83 -28.50 22.04 16.41
CA TRP A 83 -28.14 23.30 15.72
C TRP A 83 -27.86 23.09 14.22
N LEU A 84 -27.48 21.88 13.82
CA LEU A 84 -27.27 21.47 12.43
C LEU A 84 -27.80 20.06 12.23
N VAL A 85 -28.55 19.85 11.15
CA VAL A 85 -28.98 18.54 10.67
C VAL A 85 -28.35 18.30 9.30
N VAL A 86 -27.70 17.15 9.11
CA VAL A 86 -27.18 16.69 7.82
C VAL A 86 -27.93 15.43 7.42
N GLU A 87 -28.75 15.55 6.38
CA GLU A 87 -29.54 14.47 5.81
C GLU A 87 -28.68 13.63 4.85
N ALA A 88 -28.61 12.32 5.11
CA ALA A 88 -27.91 11.30 4.33
C ALA A 88 -28.75 10.00 4.23
N VAL A 89 -30.07 10.15 4.08
CA VAL A 89 -31.04 9.06 3.86
C VAL A 89 -31.03 8.62 2.39
N PRO A 90 -31.67 7.47 2.04
CA PRO A 90 -31.69 6.96 0.67
C PRO A 90 -32.09 8.01 -0.39
N GLU A 91 -31.51 7.89 -1.58
CA GLU A 91 -31.65 8.86 -2.68
C GLU A 91 -33.02 8.79 -3.38
N LYS A 92 -34.09 9.07 -2.64
CA LYS A 92 -35.48 9.08 -3.11
C LYS A 92 -36.11 10.44 -2.77
N LEU A 93 -36.45 11.23 -3.77
CA LEU A 93 -36.94 12.60 -3.57
C LEU A 93 -38.16 12.70 -2.62
N PRO A 94 -39.22 11.87 -2.74
CA PRO A 94 -40.36 11.93 -1.81
C PRO A 94 -39.96 11.69 -0.35
N LEU A 95 -39.02 10.77 -0.10
CA LEU A 95 -38.51 10.49 1.25
C LEU A 95 -37.72 11.67 1.81
N LYS A 96 -36.94 12.36 0.96
CA LYS A 96 -36.18 13.54 1.38
C LYS A 96 -37.10 14.72 1.69
N ILE A 97 -38.14 14.96 0.87
CA ILE A 97 -39.18 15.96 1.14
C ILE A 97 -39.83 15.69 2.51
N SER A 98 -40.30 14.46 2.75
CA SER A 98 -40.96 14.11 4.02
C SER A 98 -40.00 14.22 5.22
N THR A 99 -38.71 13.87 5.03
CA THR A 99 -37.67 14.00 6.05
C THR A 99 -37.43 15.47 6.39
N PHE A 100 -37.30 16.35 5.40
CA PHE A 100 -37.13 17.80 5.60
C PHE A 100 -38.33 18.42 6.32
N ALA A 101 -39.55 18.01 5.95
CA ALA A 101 -40.77 18.45 6.61
C ALA A 101 -40.80 18.05 8.10
N GLU A 102 -40.38 16.82 8.42
CA GLU A 102 -40.33 16.34 9.80
C GLU A 102 -39.25 17.04 10.62
N VAL A 103 -38.10 17.35 10.01
CA VAL A 103 -37.05 18.17 10.66
C VAL A 103 -37.55 19.58 10.92
N ASP A 104 -38.20 20.24 9.94
CA ASP A 104 -38.75 21.59 10.12
C ASP A 104 -39.79 21.67 11.25
N ARG A 105 -40.62 20.63 11.40
CA ARG A 105 -41.61 20.56 12.47
C ARG A 105 -41.03 20.40 13.87
N ASN A 106 -39.90 19.69 14.01
CA ASN A 106 -39.41 19.22 15.32
C ASN A 106 -38.07 19.82 15.75
N SER A 107 -37.34 20.49 14.86
CA SER A 107 -36.08 21.16 15.20
C SER A 107 -36.30 22.60 15.64
N PRO A 108 -35.35 23.20 16.41
CA PRO A 108 -35.41 24.61 16.74
C PRO A 108 -35.41 25.51 15.50
N ALA A 109 -36.05 26.68 15.59
CA ALA A 109 -36.21 27.61 14.47
C ALA A 109 -34.89 28.14 13.87
N ASP A 110 -33.79 28.07 14.63
CA ASP A 110 -32.44 28.48 14.23
C ASP A 110 -31.55 27.30 13.76
N CYS A 111 -32.08 26.07 13.70
CA CYS A 111 -31.31 24.90 13.26
C CYS A 111 -31.01 24.96 11.76
N ILE A 112 -29.79 24.65 11.31
CA ILE A 112 -29.47 24.56 9.88
C ILE A 112 -29.88 23.18 9.35
N ILE A 113 -30.57 23.12 8.21
CA ILE A 113 -30.95 21.85 7.57
C ILE A 113 -30.15 21.68 6.28
N ALA A 114 -29.26 20.70 6.25
CA ALA A 114 -28.42 20.41 5.10
C ALA A 114 -28.73 19.03 4.51
N SER A 115 -28.65 18.89 3.18
CA SER A 115 -28.68 17.58 2.52
C SER A 115 -27.33 17.21 1.92
N ASN A 116 -26.90 15.97 2.15
CA ASN A 116 -25.75 15.34 1.51
C ASN A 116 -26.09 14.73 0.13
N SER A 117 -27.29 14.97 -0.40
CA SER A 117 -27.68 14.46 -1.73
C SER A 117 -26.71 14.94 -2.80
N SER A 118 -26.23 14.01 -3.62
CA SER A 118 -25.37 14.29 -4.77
C SER A 118 -26.18 14.61 -6.03
N SER A 119 -27.47 14.23 -6.06
CA SER A 119 -28.34 14.31 -7.23
C SER A 119 -29.37 15.45 -7.14
N PHE A 120 -29.89 15.73 -5.95
CA PHE A 120 -30.99 16.68 -5.76
C PHE A 120 -30.52 17.99 -5.12
N LYS A 121 -30.81 19.09 -5.81
CA LYS A 121 -30.72 20.45 -5.25
C LYS A 121 -31.71 20.55 -4.08
N SER A 122 -31.28 21.11 -2.95
CA SER A 122 -32.10 21.12 -1.74
C SER A 122 -33.42 21.89 -1.90
N ARG A 123 -33.53 22.81 -2.89
CA ARG A 123 -34.81 23.45 -3.24
C ARG A 123 -35.92 22.46 -3.59
N HIS A 124 -35.58 21.28 -4.10
CA HIS A 124 -36.55 20.23 -4.41
C HIS A 124 -37.08 19.52 -3.16
N MET A 125 -36.51 19.80 -1.98
CA MET A 125 -36.91 19.20 -0.70
C MET A 125 -37.76 20.17 0.14
N LEU A 126 -38.09 21.36 -0.39
CA LEU A 126 -38.70 22.47 0.35
C LEU A 126 -40.22 22.54 0.28
N ASP A 127 -40.88 21.63 -0.46
CA ASP A 127 -42.33 21.67 -0.70
C ASP A 127 -43.16 21.73 0.59
N GLU A 128 -42.70 21.05 1.63
CA GLU A 128 -43.35 20.99 2.95
C GLU A 128 -42.55 21.71 4.05
N VAL A 129 -41.57 22.53 3.68
CA VAL A 129 -40.76 23.33 4.61
C VAL A 129 -41.29 24.76 4.65
N LYS A 130 -41.50 25.29 5.86
CA LYS A 130 -42.01 26.67 6.05
C LYS A 130 -41.14 27.70 5.31
N PRO A 131 -41.73 28.72 4.65
CA PRO A 131 -40.97 29.73 3.90
C PRO A 131 -39.87 30.41 4.74
N GLU A 132 -40.15 30.73 6.00
CA GLU A 132 -39.19 31.41 6.89
C GLU A 132 -37.99 30.52 7.25
N ARG A 133 -38.11 29.20 7.04
CA ARG A 133 -37.05 28.22 7.30
C ARG A 133 -36.06 28.11 6.15
N ARG A 134 -36.43 28.51 4.92
CA ARG A 134 -35.65 28.25 3.70
C ARG A 134 -34.30 28.94 3.70
N GLU A 135 -34.18 30.10 4.35
CA GLU A 135 -32.87 30.75 4.56
C GLU A 135 -31.87 29.89 5.35
N MET A 136 -32.35 28.86 6.07
CA MET A 136 -31.56 27.91 6.86
C MET A 136 -31.29 26.58 6.16
N VAL A 137 -31.63 26.46 4.88
CA VAL A 137 -31.49 25.23 4.10
C VAL A 137 -30.36 25.34 3.07
N LEU A 138 -29.58 24.27 2.91
CA LEU A 138 -28.55 24.17 1.86
C LEU A 138 -28.23 22.71 1.49
N ASN A 139 -27.46 22.50 0.42
CA ASN A 139 -26.74 21.25 0.25
C ASN A 139 -25.36 21.32 0.94
N MET A 140 -24.95 20.23 1.59
CA MET A 140 -23.64 20.02 2.19
C MET A 140 -23.14 18.63 1.78
N HIS A 141 -22.45 18.56 0.64
CA HIS A 141 -22.09 17.32 -0.02
C HIS A 141 -20.68 16.86 0.37
N PHE A 142 -20.60 15.79 1.15
CA PHE A 142 -19.37 15.08 1.51
C PHE A 142 -19.13 13.93 0.53
N THR A 143 -17.87 13.77 0.12
CA THR A 143 -17.44 12.64 -0.71
C THR A 143 -16.54 11.73 0.14
N MET A 144 -17.06 10.65 0.72
CA MET A 144 -16.28 9.56 1.37
C MET A 144 -15.08 9.96 2.27
N PRO A 145 -15.26 10.72 3.36
CA PRO A 145 -14.19 11.02 4.31
C PRO A 145 -13.80 9.76 5.15
N PRO A 146 -12.55 9.62 5.63
CA PRO A 146 -11.47 10.61 5.62
C PRO A 146 -10.66 10.67 4.31
N ALA A 147 -10.86 9.71 3.40
CA ALA A 147 -10.05 9.57 2.18
C ALA A 147 -10.16 10.80 1.27
N ILE A 148 -11.36 11.34 1.09
CA ILE A 148 -11.60 12.61 0.38
C ILE A 148 -12.16 13.61 1.39
N ARG A 149 -11.45 14.72 1.57
CA ARG A 149 -11.74 15.74 2.58
C ARG A 149 -12.58 16.91 2.06
N THR A 150 -12.83 16.96 0.76
CA THR A 150 -13.58 18.05 0.14
C THR A 150 -15.06 17.96 0.51
N VAL A 151 -15.65 19.10 0.84
CA VAL A 151 -17.09 19.23 1.13
C VAL A 151 -17.66 20.38 0.30
N GLU A 152 -18.65 20.12 -0.53
CA GLU A 152 -19.28 21.14 -1.37
C GLU A 152 -20.52 21.71 -0.68
N LEU A 153 -20.49 23.01 -0.36
CA LEU A 153 -21.63 23.77 0.14
C LEU A 153 -22.33 24.45 -1.03
N MET A 154 -23.64 24.28 -1.18
CA MET A 154 -24.39 24.90 -2.27
C MET A 154 -25.72 25.49 -1.78
N THR A 155 -26.02 26.71 -2.24
CA THR A 155 -27.28 27.39 -1.95
C THR A 155 -28.45 26.74 -2.68
N ASP A 156 -29.65 26.84 -2.10
CA ASP A 156 -30.93 26.53 -2.76
C ASP A 156 -31.56 27.74 -3.48
N GLY A 157 -30.90 28.90 -3.46
CA GLY A 157 -31.40 30.17 -3.97
C GLY A 157 -31.94 31.12 -2.91
N GLU A 158 -32.36 30.59 -1.75
CA GLU A 158 -32.88 31.35 -0.59
C GLU A 158 -31.92 31.31 0.61
N THR A 159 -30.96 30.36 0.64
CA THR A 159 -29.97 30.18 1.71
C THR A 159 -29.29 31.49 2.13
N SER A 160 -29.29 31.77 3.42
CA SER A 160 -28.61 32.94 3.97
C SER A 160 -27.10 32.88 3.73
N PRO A 161 -26.47 33.92 3.13
CA PRO A 161 -25.02 33.96 2.89
C PRO A 161 -24.17 33.78 4.15
N LYS A 162 -24.70 34.12 5.32
CA LYS A 162 -24.00 33.99 6.62
C LYS A 162 -23.69 32.54 6.96
N LEU A 163 -24.51 31.58 6.51
CA LEU A 163 -24.31 30.16 6.79
C LEU A 163 -23.06 29.60 6.14
N PHE A 164 -22.71 30.05 4.93
CA PHE A 164 -21.51 29.56 4.25
C PHE A 164 -20.25 29.90 5.04
N ASN A 165 -20.16 31.11 5.61
CA ASN A 165 -19.01 31.50 6.44
C ASN A 165 -18.94 30.66 7.72
N LEU A 166 -20.08 30.47 8.39
CA LEU A 166 -20.17 29.66 9.61
C LEU A 166 -19.75 28.20 9.33
N LEU A 167 -20.38 27.56 8.35
CA LEU A 167 -20.15 26.15 8.02
C LEU A 167 -18.75 25.92 7.44
N THR A 168 -18.20 26.87 6.69
CA THR A 168 -16.80 26.84 6.24
C THR A 168 -15.84 26.81 7.42
N GLY A 169 -16.10 27.65 8.44
CA GLY A 169 -15.31 27.64 9.68
C GLY A 169 -15.40 26.30 10.42
N VAL A 170 -16.64 25.81 10.63
CA VAL A 170 -16.90 24.52 11.29
C VAL A 170 -16.20 23.36 10.58
N LEU A 171 -16.35 23.26 9.26
CA LEU A 171 -15.79 22.16 8.48
C LEU A 171 -14.25 22.18 8.48
N ARG A 172 -13.64 23.37 8.41
CA ARG A 172 -12.18 23.51 8.54
C ARG A 172 -11.68 23.07 9.91
N ASP A 173 -12.38 23.44 10.98
CA ASP A 173 -12.07 22.98 12.34
C ASP A 173 -12.17 21.44 12.46
N CYS A 174 -13.05 20.81 11.68
CA CYS A 174 -13.16 19.35 11.55
C CYS A 174 -12.12 18.73 10.59
N GLY A 175 -11.15 19.48 10.06
CA GLY A 175 -10.12 18.98 9.15
C GLY A 175 -10.57 18.78 7.70
N MET A 176 -11.77 19.24 7.35
CA MET A 176 -12.33 19.18 5.99
C MET A 176 -11.91 20.39 5.15
N ILE A 177 -12.08 20.26 3.83
CA ILE A 177 -11.75 21.27 2.82
C ILE A 177 -13.07 21.75 2.18
N PRO A 178 -13.79 22.70 2.82
CA PRO A 178 -15.04 23.21 2.27
C PRO A 178 -14.82 24.08 1.04
N VAL A 179 -15.68 23.91 0.03
CA VAL A 179 -15.76 24.74 -1.16
C VAL A 179 -17.22 25.15 -1.39
N THR A 180 -17.47 26.34 -1.95
CA THR A 180 -18.83 26.90 -2.04
C THR A 180 -19.27 27.11 -3.49
N ALA A 181 -20.33 26.41 -3.88
CA ALA A 181 -21.11 26.70 -5.07
C ALA A 181 -22.07 27.86 -4.76
N ARG A 182 -21.68 29.06 -5.21
CA ARG A 182 -22.42 30.32 -4.93
C ARG A 182 -23.79 30.41 -5.60
N ARG A 183 -24.08 29.47 -6.50
CA ARG A 183 -25.37 29.29 -7.18
C ARG A 183 -25.64 27.81 -7.26
N GLU A 184 -26.90 27.47 -7.45
CA GLU A 184 -27.29 26.11 -7.79
C GLU A 184 -26.54 25.63 -9.05
N SER A 185 -26.02 24.41 -8.97
CA SER A 185 -25.28 23.78 -10.05
C SER A 185 -25.52 22.28 -9.98
N THR A 186 -25.97 21.70 -11.10
CA THR A 186 -26.02 20.25 -11.22
C THR A 186 -24.61 19.70 -11.19
N GLY A 187 -24.40 18.70 -10.33
CA GLY A 187 -23.08 18.17 -10.02
C GLY A 187 -22.17 19.15 -9.27
N PHE A 188 -22.75 20.14 -8.57
CA PHE A 188 -22.00 21.09 -7.75
C PHE A 188 -20.87 21.78 -8.55
N ILE A 189 -19.64 21.75 -8.05
CA ILE A 189 -18.45 22.31 -8.70
C ILE A 189 -17.67 21.18 -9.35
N PHE A 190 -17.27 20.17 -8.56
CA PHE A 190 -16.34 19.15 -9.04
C PHE A 190 -16.97 18.25 -10.09
N ASN A 191 -18.17 17.70 -9.87
CA ASN A 191 -18.78 16.80 -10.86
C ASN A 191 -19.11 17.55 -12.17
N ARG A 192 -19.35 18.86 -12.11
CA ARG A 192 -19.51 19.71 -13.29
C ARG A 192 -18.19 19.92 -14.06
N LEU A 193 -17.08 20.16 -13.35
CA LEU A 193 -15.75 20.20 -13.97
C LEU A 193 -15.41 18.84 -14.59
N TRP A 194 -15.69 17.77 -13.86
CA TRP A 194 -15.47 16.40 -14.29
C TRP A 194 -16.28 16.07 -15.55
N ALA A 195 -17.55 16.47 -15.62
CA ALA A 195 -18.37 16.32 -16.82
C ALA A 195 -17.77 17.05 -18.03
N ALA A 196 -17.15 18.22 -17.84
CA ALA A 196 -16.45 18.91 -18.92
C ALA A 196 -15.20 18.18 -19.39
N ILE A 197 -14.37 17.69 -18.45
CA ILE A 197 -13.16 16.93 -18.75
C ILE A 197 -13.51 15.65 -19.53
N LYS A 198 -14.45 14.86 -19.01
CA LYS A 198 -14.90 13.63 -19.68
C LYS A 198 -15.43 13.90 -21.09
N ARG A 199 -16.23 14.95 -21.24
CA ARG A 199 -16.80 15.31 -22.54
C ARG A 199 -15.72 15.63 -23.56
N GLU A 200 -14.69 16.38 -23.17
CA GLU A 200 -13.57 16.70 -24.07
C GLU A 200 -12.75 15.45 -24.41
N ILE A 201 -12.52 14.57 -23.43
CA ILE A 201 -11.87 13.27 -23.68
C ILE A 201 -12.66 12.46 -24.71
N MET A 202 -13.99 12.42 -24.60
CA MET A 202 -14.83 11.74 -25.60
C MET A 202 -14.71 12.39 -26.98
N PHE A 203 -14.57 13.71 -27.09
CA PHE A 203 -14.30 14.37 -28.38
C PHE A 203 -12.95 13.92 -28.97
N ILE A 204 -11.87 13.99 -28.20
CA ILE A 204 -10.53 13.56 -28.63
C ILE A 204 -10.56 12.12 -29.15
N LEU A 205 -11.24 11.23 -28.42
CA LEU A 205 -11.39 9.82 -28.80
C LEU A 205 -12.31 9.64 -30.02
N ALA A 206 -13.42 10.37 -30.10
CA ALA A 206 -14.36 10.28 -31.21
C ALA A 206 -13.81 10.84 -32.53
N GLU A 207 -12.86 11.76 -32.45
CA GLU A 207 -12.12 12.32 -33.58
C GLU A 207 -10.86 11.52 -33.93
N ASP A 208 -10.62 10.39 -33.25
CA ASP A 208 -9.43 9.53 -33.40
C ASP A 208 -8.10 10.30 -33.26
N VAL A 209 -8.07 11.36 -32.43
CA VAL A 209 -6.88 12.20 -32.23
C VAL A 209 -5.80 11.48 -31.41
N SER A 210 -6.20 10.65 -30.44
CA SER A 210 -5.31 9.89 -29.56
C SER A 210 -6.05 8.72 -28.89
N SER A 211 -5.36 7.91 -28.07
CA SER A 211 -5.93 6.76 -27.36
C SER A 211 -6.16 7.03 -25.86
N PRO A 212 -7.00 6.23 -25.17
CA PRO A 212 -7.19 6.36 -23.73
C PRO A 212 -5.88 6.25 -22.93
N GLU A 213 -4.96 5.36 -23.36
CA GLU A 213 -3.63 5.17 -22.76
C GLU A 213 -2.79 6.46 -22.78
N GLU A 214 -2.74 7.14 -23.93
CA GLU A 214 -1.93 8.35 -24.12
C GLU A 214 -2.54 9.56 -23.41
N ILE A 215 -3.86 9.69 -23.42
CA ILE A 215 -4.58 10.74 -22.69
C ILE A 215 -4.30 10.62 -21.18
N ASP A 216 -4.41 9.40 -20.64
CA ASP A 216 -4.12 9.15 -19.24
C ASP A 216 -2.63 9.38 -18.95
N LEU A 217 -1.70 8.90 -19.78
CA LEU A 217 -0.27 9.15 -19.61
C LEU A 217 0.06 10.65 -19.54
N LEU A 218 -0.52 11.46 -20.43
CA LEU A 218 -0.35 12.92 -20.41
C LEU A 218 -0.91 13.53 -19.13
N TRP A 219 -2.09 13.09 -18.70
CA TRP A 219 -2.70 13.53 -17.45
C TRP A 219 -1.81 13.23 -16.24
N GLU A 220 -1.27 12.01 -16.18
CA GLU A 220 -0.39 11.54 -15.11
C GLU A 220 0.87 12.39 -14.99
N ASN A 221 1.52 12.71 -16.11
CA ASN A 221 2.74 13.51 -16.13
C ASN A 221 2.53 15.00 -15.83
N MET A 222 1.31 15.52 -16.04
CA MET A 222 1.04 16.96 -15.94
C MET A 222 0.29 17.38 -14.66
N PHE A 223 -0.61 16.53 -14.14
CA PHE A 223 -1.62 16.96 -13.16
C PHE A 223 -1.77 16.06 -11.94
N GLN A 224 -1.09 14.91 -11.86
CA GLN A 224 -1.48 13.86 -10.92
C GLN A 224 -0.93 14.05 -9.50
N LEU A 225 -1.82 13.90 -8.51
CA LEU A 225 -1.45 13.61 -7.12
C LEU A 225 -1.31 12.08 -6.95
N PRO A 226 -0.44 11.59 -6.07
CA PRO A 226 -0.11 10.15 -5.95
C PRO A 226 -1.29 9.18 -5.75
N SER A 227 -2.48 9.67 -5.42
CA SER A 227 -3.66 8.87 -5.07
C SER A 227 -4.86 9.03 -6.01
N SER A 228 -4.75 9.80 -7.10
CA SER A 228 -5.87 10.01 -8.04
C SER A 228 -5.72 9.16 -9.31
N LEU A 229 -6.78 8.45 -9.70
CA LEU A 229 -6.83 7.76 -10.99
C LEU A 229 -6.91 8.76 -12.15
N PRO A 230 -6.21 8.47 -13.28
CA PRO A 230 -6.34 9.28 -14.48
C PRO A 230 -7.73 9.10 -15.12
N PRO A 231 -8.14 10.05 -15.97
CA PRO A 231 -9.56 10.24 -16.28
C PRO A 231 -10.21 9.10 -17.07
N CYS A 232 -9.52 8.48 -18.03
CA CYS A 232 -10.08 7.36 -18.80
C CYS A 232 -10.24 6.13 -17.91
N ARG A 233 -9.23 5.80 -17.09
CA ARG A 233 -9.34 4.73 -16.08
C ARG A 233 -10.45 5.01 -15.07
N LEU A 234 -10.61 6.26 -14.65
CA LEU A 234 -11.69 6.65 -13.73
C LEU A 234 -13.07 6.43 -14.36
N MET A 235 -13.25 6.74 -15.65
CA MET A 235 -14.48 6.43 -16.38
C MET A 235 -14.75 4.92 -16.42
N ASP A 236 -13.74 4.10 -16.70
CA ASP A 236 -13.87 2.63 -16.71
C ASP A 236 -14.17 2.07 -15.31
N GLN A 237 -13.62 2.66 -14.25
CA GLN A 237 -13.92 2.26 -12.87
C GLN A 237 -15.36 2.59 -12.48
N ILE A 238 -15.86 3.77 -12.86
CA ILE A 238 -17.26 4.18 -12.62
C ILE A 238 -18.23 3.31 -13.46
N GLY A 239 -17.78 2.91 -14.65
CA GLY A 239 -18.55 2.17 -15.63
C GLY A 239 -19.17 3.09 -16.68
N LEU A 240 -19.00 2.73 -17.95
CA LEU A 240 -19.30 3.63 -19.08
C LEU A 240 -20.80 3.90 -19.27
N ASP A 241 -21.65 2.95 -18.90
CA ASP A 241 -23.11 3.13 -18.83
C ASP A 241 -23.52 4.12 -17.74
N THR A 242 -22.92 4.04 -16.55
CA THR A 242 -23.13 5.02 -15.47
C THR A 242 -22.65 6.40 -15.92
N VAL A 243 -21.50 6.47 -16.60
CA VAL A 243 -20.98 7.71 -17.19
C VAL A 243 -21.98 8.29 -18.20
N ALA A 244 -22.47 7.49 -19.14
CA ALA A 244 -23.45 7.93 -20.13
C ALA A 244 -24.76 8.42 -19.49
N PHE A 245 -25.27 7.71 -18.48
CA PHE A 245 -26.47 8.12 -17.75
C PHE A 245 -26.29 9.48 -17.06
N ILE A 246 -25.14 9.72 -16.45
CA ILE A 246 -24.83 11.01 -15.81
C ILE A 246 -24.72 12.12 -16.87
N GLU A 247 -24.05 11.85 -17.99
CA GLU A 247 -23.86 12.83 -19.06
C GLU A 247 -25.17 13.16 -19.81
N ASP A 248 -26.13 12.23 -19.92
CA ASP A 248 -27.46 12.53 -20.46
C ASP A 248 -28.16 13.66 -19.71
N ASN A 249 -28.04 13.66 -18.37
CA ASN A 249 -28.62 14.72 -17.55
C ASN A 249 -27.99 16.08 -17.91
N TYR A 250 -26.66 16.12 -18.15
CA TYR A 250 -25.99 17.34 -18.60
C TYR A 250 -26.37 17.74 -20.03
N VAL A 251 -26.50 16.78 -20.93
CA VAL A 251 -26.97 17.01 -22.31
C VAL A 251 -28.34 17.65 -22.31
N GLN A 252 -29.29 17.07 -21.57
CA GLN A 252 -30.66 17.58 -21.49
C GLN A 252 -30.73 18.93 -20.78
N GLU A 253 -30.10 19.07 -19.61
CA GLU A 253 -30.18 20.30 -18.82
C GLU A 253 -29.48 21.48 -19.50
N ARG A 254 -28.41 21.23 -20.26
CA ARG A 254 -27.58 22.29 -20.86
C ARG A 254 -27.70 22.41 -22.37
N GLY A 255 -28.49 21.56 -23.02
CA GLY A 255 -28.66 21.54 -24.48
C GLY A 255 -27.36 21.26 -25.22
N LEU A 256 -26.55 20.32 -24.72
CA LEU A 256 -25.26 19.96 -25.36
C LEU A 256 -25.48 18.99 -26.52
N ASP A 257 -24.57 18.99 -27.49
CA ASP A 257 -24.58 18.00 -28.57
C ASP A 257 -24.06 16.65 -28.05
N SER A 258 -24.88 15.61 -28.19
CA SER A 258 -24.59 14.25 -27.73
C SER A 258 -23.83 13.41 -28.76
N ARG A 259 -23.82 13.81 -30.04
CA ARG A 259 -23.40 12.95 -31.16
C ARG A 259 -21.98 12.42 -31.01
N MET A 260 -21.03 13.28 -30.68
CA MET A 260 -19.60 12.93 -30.53
C MET A 260 -19.21 12.59 -29.09
N THR A 261 -20.19 12.48 -28.18
CA THR A 261 -19.93 12.28 -26.76
C THR A 261 -20.66 11.03 -26.26
N VAL A 262 -21.83 11.18 -25.66
CA VAL A 262 -22.59 10.05 -25.11
C VAL A 262 -23.13 9.10 -26.18
N ASP A 263 -23.51 9.60 -27.36
CA ASP A 263 -24.01 8.73 -28.44
C ASP A 263 -22.88 7.93 -29.06
N TRP A 264 -21.72 8.56 -29.28
CA TRP A 264 -20.50 7.87 -29.67
C TRP A 264 -20.06 6.83 -28.62
N LEU A 265 -20.05 7.20 -27.33
CA LEU A 265 -19.69 6.28 -26.24
C LEU A 265 -20.62 5.07 -26.21
N ARG A 266 -21.91 5.29 -26.48
CA ARG A 266 -22.89 4.21 -26.62
C ARG A 266 -22.58 3.31 -27.79
N GLU A 267 -22.44 3.89 -28.98
CA GLU A 267 -22.22 3.15 -30.21
C GLU A 267 -20.94 2.32 -30.16
N LYS A 268 -19.82 2.92 -29.71
CA LYS A 268 -18.49 2.30 -29.76
C LYS A 268 -18.19 1.37 -28.60
N TYR A 269 -18.77 1.62 -27.42
CA TYR A 269 -18.42 0.87 -26.20
C TYR A 269 -19.64 0.18 -25.58
N ILE A 270 -20.69 0.92 -25.22
CA ILE A 270 -21.79 0.36 -24.42
C ILE A 270 -22.62 -0.66 -25.20
N SER A 271 -23.01 -0.38 -26.44
CA SER A 271 -23.80 -1.29 -27.29
C SER A 271 -23.06 -2.60 -27.59
N PRO A 272 -21.74 -2.61 -27.85
CA PRO A 272 -20.93 -3.83 -27.90
C PRO A 272 -20.78 -4.57 -26.56
N GLY A 273 -21.18 -3.95 -25.44
CA GLY A 273 -21.11 -4.49 -24.09
C GLY A 273 -19.83 -4.14 -23.33
N LYS A 274 -19.03 -3.18 -23.78
CA LYS A 274 -17.84 -2.67 -23.08
C LYS A 274 -18.29 -1.61 -22.07
N LEU A 275 -18.41 -1.99 -20.80
CA LEU A 275 -18.94 -1.13 -19.73
C LEU A 275 -17.88 -0.66 -18.73
N GLY A 276 -16.58 -0.84 -19.03
CA GLY A 276 -15.49 -0.58 -18.08
C GLY A 276 -15.15 -1.82 -17.24
N LEU A 277 -14.65 -1.61 -16.02
CA LEU A 277 -14.13 -2.68 -15.15
C LEU A 277 -15.17 -3.73 -14.76
N LYS A 278 -16.46 -3.39 -14.81
CA LYS A 278 -17.55 -4.34 -14.51
C LYS A 278 -17.94 -5.23 -15.69
N SER A 279 -17.35 -5.02 -16.87
CA SER A 279 -17.64 -5.78 -18.09
C SER A 279 -16.48 -6.71 -18.45
N ASP A 280 -16.84 -7.92 -18.84
CA ASP A 280 -15.96 -8.93 -19.43
C ASP A 280 -15.48 -8.58 -20.86
N LYS A 281 -15.86 -7.41 -21.35
CA LYS A 281 -15.39 -6.84 -22.62
C LYS A 281 -14.58 -5.55 -22.42
N GLY A 282 -14.34 -5.18 -21.15
CA GLY A 282 -13.60 -3.98 -20.77
C GLY A 282 -14.41 -2.71 -20.97
N GLY A 283 -13.73 -1.60 -21.23
CA GLY A 283 -14.32 -0.30 -21.51
C GLY A 283 -13.47 0.46 -22.53
N LEU A 284 -13.09 1.69 -22.17
CA LEU A 284 -12.10 2.46 -22.92
C LEU A 284 -10.79 1.66 -23.04
N TYR A 285 -10.41 0.99 -21.96
CA TYR A 285 -9.35 -0.01 -21.97
C TYR A 285 -9.90 -1.39 -22.35
N PRO A 286 -9.14 -2.23 -23.09
CA PRO A 286 -9.56 -3.59 -23.42
C PRO A 286 -9.82 -4.41 -22.15
N PHE A 287 -10.73 -5.40 -22.26
CA PHE A 287 -10.89 -6.39 -21.21
C PHE A 287 -9.54 -7.05 -20.97
N LYS A 288 -9.04 -6.90 -19.74
CA LYS A 288 -8.16 -7.91 -19.22
C LYS A 288 -9.08 -9.00 -18.69
N SER A 289 -9.17 -10.10 -19.43
CA SER A 289 -9.64 -11.33 -18.84
C SER A 289 -8.97 -11.49 -17.48
N ALA A 290 -9.78 -11.76 -16.48
CA ALA A 290 -9.34 -12.68 -15.43
C ALA A 290 -9.05 -14.01 -16.14
N GLU A 291 -7.96 -14.06 -16.92
CA GLU A 291 -7.15 -15.24 -16.96
C GLU A 291 -6.90 -15.58 -15.49
N ASN A 292 -7.15 -16.83 -15.13
CA ASN A 292 -6.62 -17.42 -13.91
C ASN A 292 -5.09 -17.31 -13.97
N GLY A 293 -4.62 -16.14 -13.61
CA GLY A 293 -3.35 -15.58 -14.01
C GLY A 293 -3.38 -14.13 -13.55
N VAL A 294 -3.27 -13.96 -12.24
CA VAL A 294 -2.81 -12.75 -11.59
C VAL A 294 -1.79 -12.08 -12.53
N LYS A 295 -2.13 -10.96 -13.18
CA LYS A 295 -1.05 -10.03 -13.52
C LYS A 295 -0.65 -9.53 -12.16
N ASP A 296 0.37 -10.19 -11.59
CA ASP A 296 0.99 -9.80 -10.34
C ASP A 296 1.16 -8.30 -10.45
N GLU A 297 0.37 -7.54 -9.67
CA GLU A 297 0.97 -6.36 -9.08
C GLU A 297 2.23 -6.92 -8.45
N GLU A 298 3.38 -6.61 -9.03
CA GLU A 298 4.63 -7.13 -8.52
C GLU A 298 4.79 -6.54 -7.13
N VAL A 299 4.45 -7.34 -6.14
CA VAL A 299 4.52 -6.97 -4.75
C VAL A 299 5.89 -7.36 -4.28
N LEU A 300 6.63 -6.38 -3.77
CA LEU A 300 7.86 -6.66 -3.05
C LEU A 300 7.54 -6.79 -1.57
N TYR A 301 8.03 -7.86 -0.95
CA TYR A 301 8.09 -7.98 0.49
C TYR A 301 9.47 -7.53 0.95
N LEU A 302 9.51 -6.64 1.94
CA LEU A 302 10.75 -6.00 2.39
C LEU A 302 10.88 -6.15 3.89
N LEU A 303 12.11 -6.17 4.37
CA LEU A 303 12.41 -6.13 5.79
C LEU A 303 12.93 -4.75 6.17
N ASP A 304 12.26 -4.08 7.12
CA ASP A 304 12.87 -2.99 7.87
C ASP A 304 13.46 -3.57 9.15
N VAL A 305 14.79 -3.43 9.30
CA VAL A 305 15.51 -4.00 10.44
C VAL A 305 15.27 -3.22 11.74
N GLY A 306 14.66 -2.02 11.67
CA GLY A 306 14.30 -1.21 12.84
C GLY A 306 15.45 -0.37 13.42
N LEU A 307 16.53 -0.22 12.65
CA LEU A 307 17.72 0.60 12.98
C LEU A 307 17.64 2.03 12.44
N GLY A 308 16.63 2.33 11.62
CA GLY A 308 16.46 3.64 10.98
C GLY A 308 16.00 4.74 11.94
N SER A 309 16.04 5.99 11.48
CA SER A 309 15.57 7.14 12.25
C SER A 309 14.03 7.21 12.36
N ASN A 310 13.32 6.34 11.64
CA ASN A 310 11.91 6.04 11.89
C ASN A 310 11.67 5.39 13.27
N ASN A 311 12.70 4.83 13.91
CA ASN A 311 12.70 4.40 15.30
C ASN A 311 13.48 5.39 16.19
N SER A 312 12.77 6.34 16.80
CA SER A 312 13.40 7.36 17.64
C SER A 312 13.91 6.83 18.99
N ASN A 313 13.51 5.62 19.41
CA ASN A 313 13.90 5.02 20.68
C ASN A 313 14.77 3.79 20.45
N ILE A 314 16.10 3.97 20.55
CA ILE A 314 17.07 2.92 20.29
C ILE A 314 16.92 1.68 21.20
N SER A 315 16.29 1.82 22.37
CA SER A 315 16.03 0.66 23.24
C SER A 315 15.00 -0.32 22.68
N LEU A 316 14.19 0.11 21.70
CA LEU A 316 13.22 -0.73 21.00
C LEU A 316 13.81 -1.46 19.80
N VAL A 317 15.08 -1.21 19.43
CA VAL A 317 15.76 -1.89 18.30
C VAL A 317 15.57 -3.41 18.31
N PRO A 318 15.65 -4.13 19.45
CA PRO A 318 15.43 -5.58 19.48
C PRO A 318 14.00 -6.04 19.12
N THR A 319 13.04 -5.13 18.96
CA THR A 319 11.64 -5.42 18.61
C THR A 319 11.06 -4.46 17.57
N ALA A 320 11.87 -3.56 17.01
CA ALA A 320 11.40 -2.52 16.09
C ALA A 320 11.34 -2.99 14.63
N GLY A 321 11.80 -4.21 14.35
CA GLY A 321 11.81 -4.76 13.00
C GLY A 321 10.41 -5.02 12.45
N ARG A 322 10.27 -4.90 11.14
CA ARG A 322 8.98 -5.01 10.44
C ARG A 322 9.13 -5.76 9.12
N ILE A 323 8.12 -6.53 8.76
CA ILE A 323 7.90 -6.99 7.39
C ILE A 323 6.95 -6.01 6.72
N LEU A 324 7.33 -5.52 5.56
CA LEU A 324 6.60 -4.54 4.76
C LEU A 324 6.16 -5.16 3.45
N LYS A 325 5.07 -4.61 2.90
CA LYS A 325 4.53 -4.92 1.58
C LYS A 325 4.60 -3.66 0.73
N PHE A 326 5.28 -3.74 -0.41
CA PHE A 326 5.45 -2.64 -1.36
C PHE A 326 4.80 -2.97 -2.69
N HIS A 327 3.82 -2.16 -3.08
CA HIS A 327 3.16 -2.27 -4.38
C HIS A 327 3.93 -1.42 -5.40
N THR A 328 4.70 -2.05 -6.27
CA THR A 328 5.55 -1.35 -7.26
C THR A 328 4.76 -0.47 -8.23
N SER A 329 3.51 -0.85 -8.56
CA SER A 329 2.60 -0.12 -9.44
C SER A 329 2.10 1.19 -8.85
N THR A 330 1.82 1.21 -7.55
CA THR A 330 1.22 2.36 -6.85
C THR A 330 2.23 3.16 -6.04
N GLY A 331 3.44 2.62 -5.84
CA GLY A 331 4.44 3.18 -4.94
C GLY A 331 4.03 3.13 -3.47
N LYS A 332 3.01 2.33 -3.11
CA LYS A 332 2.48 2.26 -1.74
C LYS A 332 3.25 1.22 -0.92
N MET A 333 3.83 1.67 0.18
CA MET A 333 4.40 0.84 1.25
C MET A 333 3.41 0.68 2.40
N SER A 334 3.24 -0.53 2.92
CA SER A 334 2.46 -0.80 4.12
C SER A 334 3.13 -1.82 5.02
N THR A 335 3.01 -1.64 6.34
CA THR A 335 3.48 -2.63 7.31
C THR A 335 2.56 -3.84 7.32
N LEU A 336 3.16 -5.03 7.25
CA LEU A 336 2.45 -6.31 7.29
C LEU A 336 2.54 -6.96 8.68
N ILE A 337 3.76 -7.02 9.22
CA ILE A 337 4.06 -7.63 10.52
C ILE A 337 5.03 -6.71 11.25
N GLU A 338 4.78 -6.45 12.53
CA GLU A 338 5.62 -5.65 13.42
C GLU A 338 6.28 -6.52 14.50
N GLY A 339 7.10 -5.91 15.36
CA GLY A 339 7.61 -6.59 16.56
C GLY A 339 8.76 -7.56 16.31
N GLN A 340 9.46 -7.46 15.17
CA GLN A 340 10.50 -8.41 14.80
C GLN A 340 11.86 -8.05 15.40
N SER A 341 12.65 -9.08 15.71
CA SER A 341 13.98 -8.93 16.31
C SER A 341 15.05 -8.91 15.22
N LEU A 342 15.30 -7.70 14.69
CA LEU A 342 16.31 -7.45 13.66
C LEU A 342 16.17 -8.41 12.45
N PRO A 343 15.06 -8.35 11.69
CA PRO A 343 14.87 -9.23 10.55
C PRO A 343 15.90 -8.94 9.45
N ASP A 344 16.42 -9.99 8.80
CA ASP A 344 17.52 -9.85 7.83
C ASP A 344 17.23 -10.51 6.47
N GLY A 345 16.91 -11.81 6.44
CA GLY A 345 16.57 -12.55 5.22
C GLY A 345 15.08 -12.76 5.05
N ILE A 346 14.59 -12.70 3.81
CA ILE A 346 13.19 -12.95 3.45
C ILE A 346 13.08 -13.61 2.08
N ASP A 347 12.14 -14.54 1.92
CA ASP A 347 11.74 -15.06 0.62
C ASP A 347 10.28 -15.53 0.66
N VAL A 348 9.68 -15.74 -0.50
CA VAL A 348 8.27 -16.11 -0.64
C VAL A 348 8.13 -17.45 -1.34
N SER A 349 7.30 -18.33 -0.76
CA SER A 349 6.77 -19.51 -1.42
C SER A 349 5.48 -19.18 -2.13
N ARG A 350 5.45 -19.33 -3.46
CA ARG A 350 4.21 -19.15 -4.24
C ARG A 350 3.26 -20.32 -4.03
N THR A 351 3.80 -21.54 -3.96
CA THR A 351 3.00 -22.76 -3.86
C THR A 351 2.33 -22.90 -2.50
N ALA A 352 3.02 -22.54 -1.42
CA ALA A 352 2.45 -22.52 -0.07
C ALA A 352 1.71 -21.21 0.23
N SER A 353 1.89 -20.16 -0.59
CA SER A 353 1.38 -18.80 -0.32
C SER A 353 1.85 -18.27 1.04
N ARG A 354 3.15 -18.40 1.30
CA ARG A 354 3.77 -18.01 2.59
C ARG A 354 5.04 -17.19 2.40
N ILE A 355 5.23 -16.24 3.30
CA ILE A 355 6.48 -15.49 3.48
C ILE A 355 7.31 -16.23 4.52
N PHE A 356 8.62 -16.34 4.31
CA PHE A 356 9.58 -16.86 5.27
C PHE A 356 10.60 -15.77 5.59
N TRP A 357 10.97 -15.61 6.86
CA TRP A 357 11.99 -14.64 7.24
C TRP A 357 12.84 -15.10 8.43
N THR A 358 14.07 -14.62 8.48
CA THR A 358 15.00 -14.81 9.59
C THR A 358 15.02 -13.58 10.50
N ASN A 359 15.12 -13.84 11.80
CA ASN A 359 15.37 -12.83 12.83
C ASN A 359 16.76 -13.07 13.42
N MET A 360 17.64 -12.07 13.37
CA MET A 360 19.02 -12.18 13.88
C MET A 360 19.10 -12.39 15.39
N GLY A 361 18.02 -12.08 16.11
CA GLY A 361 18.02 -12.06 17.57
C GLY A 361 18.34 -10.67 18.12
N ARG A 362 18.70 -10.56 19.40
CA ARG A 362 18.85 -9.25 20.08
C ARG A 362 20.25 -8.66 19.94
N SER A 363 21.23 -9.51 19.72
CA SER A 363 22.63 -9.14 19.61
C SER A 363 23.40 -10.21 18.86
N THR A 364 24.42 -9.80 18.11
CA THR A 364 25.30 -10.70 17.38
C THR A 364 26.15 -11.59 18.30
N ALA A 365 26.22 -11.27 19.60
CA ALA A 365 26.90 -12.09 20.59
C ALA A 365 25.98 -13.14 21.26
N SER A 366 24.67 -13.02 21.05
CA SER A 366 23.67 -13.92 21.62
C SER A 366 23.32 -14.99 20.59
N ASN A 367 23.25 -16.25 21.04
CA ASN A 367 22.64 -17.31 20.25
C ASN A 367 21.12 -17.28 20.50
N ASP A 368 20.43 -16.32 19.88
CA ASP A 368 19.01 -16.08 20.06
C ASP A 368 18.26 -15.84 18.73
N GLY A 369 18.87 -16.20 17.60
CA GLY A 369 18.28 -16.15 16.27
C GLY A 369 17.11 -17.12 16.07
N SER A 370 16.22 -16.80 15.13
CA SER A 370 15.02 -17.59 14.82
C SER A 370 14.59 -17.50 13.36
N LEU A 371 13.75 -18.44 12.93
CA LEU A 371 13.16 -18.51 11.59
C LEU A 371 11.65 -18.63 11.71
N HIS A 372 10.92 -17.85 10.90
CA HIS A 372 9.47 -17.73 10.96
C HIS A 372 8.85 -17.81 9.57
N SER A 373 7.54 -18.06 9.54
CA SER A 373 6.72 -17.92 8.34
C SER A 373 5.36 -17.31 8.63
N ALA A 374 4.69 -16.78 7.62
CA ALA A 374 3.33 -16.24 7.71
C ALA A 374 2.63 -16.34 6.35
N ASN A 375 1.32 -16.20 6.33
CA ASN A 375 0.58 -15.99 5.08
C ASN A 375 1.03 -14.70 4.38
N LEU A 376 0.79 -14.60 3.07
CA LEU A 376 1.10 -13.41 2.26
C LEU A 376 0.45 -12.09 2.74
N ASP A 377 -0.59 -12.19 3.58
CA ASP A 377 -1.31 -11.07 4.20
C ASP A 377 -0.83 -10.76 5.64
N GLY A 378 0.18 -11.47 6.13
CA GLY A 378 0.76 -11.30 7.47
C GLY A 378 0.10 -12.12 8.58
N THR A 379 -0.98 -12.85 8.27
CA THR A 379 -1.66 -13.69 9.24
C THR A 379 -0.96 -15.04 9.43
N ASP A 380 -1.37 -15.81 10.43
CA ASP A 380 -0.87 -17.17 10.69
C ASP A 380 0.66 -17.24 10.82
N ILE A 381 1.23 -16.40 11.71
CA ILE A 381 2.66 -16.41 12.00
C ILE A 381 3.01 -17.73 12.70
N GLN A 382 3.94 -18.48 12.11
CA GLN A 382 4.47 -19.74 12.61
C GLN A 382 5.96 -19.60 12.88
N THR A 383 6.42 -20.04 14.06
CA THR A 383 7.83 -20.14 14.39
C THR A 383 8.36 -21.49 13.94
N LEU A 384 9.22 -21.50 12.92
CA LEU A 384 9.80 -22.73 12.36
C LEU A 384 11.00 -23.19 13.18
N LEU A 385 11.89 -22.25 13.51
CA LEU A 385 13.02 -22.49 14.40
C LEU A 385 12.94 -21.46 15.56
N PRO A 386 12.71 -21.90 16.80
CA PRO A 386 12.60 -21.00 17.93
C PRO A 386 13.94 -20.35 18.28
N SER A 387 13.87 -19.23 19.00
CA SER A 387 15.05 -18.46 19.44
C SER A 387 16.12 -19.32 20.09
N GLY A 388 17.35 -19.22 19.57
CA GLY A 388 18.53 -19.94 20.05
C GLY A 388 18.74 -21.33 19.45
N THR A 389 17.86 -21.73 18.53
CA THR A 389 18.11 -22.89 17.65
C THR A 389 19.25 -22.61 16.67
N VAL A 390 19.38 -21.36 16.23
CA VAL A 390 20.42 -20.84 15.34
C VAL A 390 20.93 -19.52 15.90
N HIS A 391 22.18 -19.16 15.61
CA HIS A 391 22.85 -18.06 16.27
C HIS A 391 22.41 -16.71 15.73
N THR A 392 22.72 -16.42 14.48
CA THR A 392 22.41 -15.15 13.83
C THR A 392 22.08 -15.46 12.36
N PRO A 393 20.87 -15.98 12.11
CA PRO A 393 20.44 -16.34 10.78
C PRO A 393 20.34 -15.08 9.90
N LYS A 394 20.74 -15.24 8.64
CA LYS A 394 20.89 -14.19 7.64
C LYS A 394 19.99 -14.47 6.43
N GLN A 395 20.45 -14.14 5.24
CA GLN A 395 19.66 -14.25 4.02
C GLN A 395 19.22 -15.69 3.81
N LEU A 396 18.07 -15.84 3.18
CA LEU A 396 17.40 -17.12 2.97
C LEU A 396 16.84 -17.20 1.56
N VAL A 397 16.67 -18.42 1.08
CA VAL A 397 16.02 -18.74 -0.19
C VAL A 397 15.08 -19.92 0.00
N VAL A 398 13.92 -19.85 -0.67
CA VAL A 398 12.90 -20.89 -0.63
C VAL A 398 13.04 -21.83 -1.83
N ASP A 399 13.00 -23.13 -1.55
CA ASP A 399 12.82 -24.20 -2.54
C ASP A 399 11.36 -24.66 -2.50
N ASP A 400 10.56 -24.08 -3.40
CA ASP A 400 9.12 -24.35 -3.52
C ASP A 400 8.81 -25.80 -3.91
N VAL A 401 9.72 -26.48 -4.62
CA VAL A 401 9.48 -27.83 -5.15
C VAL A 401 9.58 -28.86 -4.04
N ASN A 402 10.58 -28.71 -3.15
CA ASN A 402 10.81 -29.65 -2.06
C ASN A 402 10.27 -29.16 -0.71
N SER A 403 9.62 -27.99 -0.68
CA SER A 403 9.08 -27.35 0.53
C SER A 403 10.15 -27.13 1.60
N LYS A 404 11.29 -26.55 1.21
CA LYS A 404 12.44 -26.31 2.10
C LYS A 404 12.87 -24.85 2.08
N VAL A 405 13.37 -24.38 3.22
CA VAL A 405 14.03 -23.09 3.38
C VAL A 405 15.51 -23.32 3.60
N TYR A 406 16.35 -22.61 2.85
CA TYR A 406 17.80 -22.60 3.01
C TYR A 406 18.22 -21.23 3.51
N PHE A 407 19.12 -21.16 4.47
CA PHE A 407 19.56 -19.89 5.05
C PHE A 407 20.98 -20.00 5.60
N CYS A 408 21.69 -18.88 5.67
CA CYS A 408 22.99 -18.81 6.34
C CYS A 408 22.83 -18.47 7.82
N ASP A 409 23.71 -19.01 8.66
CA ASP A 409 23.90 -18.61 10.05
C ASP A 409 25.30 -18.02 10.20
N ARG A 410 25.37 -16.71 10.47
CA ARG A 410 26.61 -15.93 10.37
C ARG A 410 27.59 -16.30 11.47
N GLU A 411 27.20 -16.10 12.72
CA GLU A 411 27.97 -16.48 13.90
C GLU A 411 27.90 -17.99 14.16
N GLY A 412 26.87 -18.69 13.67
CA GLY A 412 26.85 -20.15 13.62
C GLY A 412 27.83 -20.75 12.61
N MET A 413 28.41 -19.93 11.72
CA MET A 413 29.39 -20.33 10.70
C MET A 413 28.90 -21.47 9.79
N GLY A 414 27.64 -21.40 9.33
CA GLY A 414 27.05 -22.49 8.55
C GLY A 414 25.99 -22.09 7.54
N VAL A 415 25.69 -23.02 6.65
CA VAL A 415 24.55 -22.97 5.72
C VAL A 415 23.60 -24.07 6.13
N HIS A 416 22.33 -23.72 6.32
CA HIS A 416 21.31 -24.57 6.93
C HIS A 416 20.15 -24.82 5.96
N ARG A 417 19.39 -25.87 6.23
CA ARG A 417 18.16 -26.24 5.52
C ARG A 417 17.11 -26.73 6.52
N VAL A 418 15.85 -26.39 6.31
CA VAL A 418 14.73 -26.87 7.14
C VAL A 418 13.47 -27.00 6.27
N ASN A 419 12.55 -27.90 6.63
CA ASN A 419 11.25 -27.98 5.98
C ASN A 419 10.37 -26.76 6.32
N PHE A 420 9.35 -26.49 5.49
CA PHE A 420 8.37 -25.41 5.72
C PHE A 420 7.62 -25.51 7.06
N ASP A 421 7.56 -26.70 7.67
CA ASP A 421 6.93 -26.95 8.97
C ASP A 421 7.93 -26.90 10.15
N GLY A 422 9.19 -26.56 9.90
CA GLY A 422 10.26 -26.51 10.90
C GLY A 422 10.94 -27.86 11.19
N THR A 423 10.50 -28.96 10.57
CA THR A 423 11.14 -30.28 10.74
C THR A 423 12.40 -30.44 9.88
N ASN A 424 13.22 -31.45 10.20
CA ASN A 424 14.44 -31.80 9.44
C ASN A 424 15.40 -30.61 9.23
N HIS A 425 15.73 -29.93 10.33
CA HIS A 425 16.75 -28.89 10.34
C HIS A 425 18.15 -29.52 10.22
N ASP A 426 18.77 -29.34 9.05
CA ASP A 426 20.11 -29.84 8.74
C ASP A 426 21.11 -28.68 8.60
N ILE A 427 22.37 -28.91 8.97
CA ILE A 427 23.49 -28.07 8.54
C ILE A 427 24.11 -28.73 7.32
N LEU A 428 24.19 -28.01 6.20
CA LEU A 428 24.74 -28.50 4.93
C LEU A 428 26.22 -28.17 4.76
N VAL A 429 26.66 -27.06 5.35
CA VAL A 429 28.04 -26.60 5.33
C VAL A 429 28.37 -26.06 6.71
N ARG A 430 29.49 -26.53 7.29
CA ARG A 430 30.09 -25.91 8.48
C ARG A 430 31.46 -25.38 8.13
N THR A 431 31.68 -24.11 8.42
CA THR A 431 32.91 -23.40 8.04
C THR A 431 33.83 -23.12 9.22
N GLY A 432 33.41 -23.45 10.44
CA GLY A 432 34.21 -23.37 11.66
C GLY A 432 33.51 -24.00 12.86
N SER A 433 34.26 -24.20 13.94
CA SER A 433 33.79 -24.75 15.21
C SER A 433 33.47 -23.64 16.22
N LEU A 434 32.29 -23.73 16.84
CA LEU A 434 31.86 -22.79 17.88
C LEU A 434 32.65 -22.97 19.19
N ASP A 435 33.28 -24.13 19.39
CA ASP A 435 34.10 -24.42 20.58
C ASP A 435 35.47 -23.74 20.53
N LYS A 436 35.86 -23.21 19.37
CA LYS A 436 37.15 -22.57 19.12
C LYS A 436 37.01 -21.04 19.05
N PRO A 437 37.47 -20.30 20.08
CA PRO A 437 37.34 -18.84 20.12
C PRO A 437 38.00 -18.10 18.94
N GLU A 438 39.08 -18.64 18.40
CA GLU A 438 39.79 -18.10 17.24
C GLU A 438 38.97 -18.21 15.96
N GLU A 439 38.28 -19.33 15.75
CA GLU A 439 37.41 -19.53 14.57
C GLU A 439 36.14 -18.68 14.69
N ARG A 440 35.56 -18.53 15.88
CA ARG A 440 34.41 -17.64 16.10
C ARG A 440 34.68 -16.17 15.76
N LYS A 441 35.92 -15.71 15.95
CA LYS A 441 36.35 -14.33 15.65
C LYS A 441 36.78 -14.14 14.19
N ASP A 442 36.97 -15.23 13.45
CA ASP A 442 37.38 -15.20 12.06
C ASP A 442 36.17 -14.88 11.17
N MET A 443 35.99 -13.59 10.88
CA MET A 443 34.90 -13.09 10.05
C MET A 443 34.92 -13.65 8.62
N THR A 444 36.02 -14.26 8.17
CA THR A 444 36.07 -14.92 6.86
C THR A 444 35.28 -16.23 6.86
N ARG A 445 34.88 -16.74 8.03
CA ARG A 445 34.03 -17.93 8.17
C ARG A 445 32.53 -17.61 8.17
N TRP A 446 32.17 -16.35 8.28
CA TRP A 446 30.78 -15.94 8.47
C TRP A 446 29.97 -15.98 7.19
N CYS A 447 29.06 -16.95 7.10
CA CYS A 447 28.13 -17.12 5.99
C CYS A 447 27.00 -16.08 6.04
N VAL A 448 26.59 -15.51 4.91
CA VAL A 448 25.56 -14.44 4.88
C VAL A 448 24.48 -14.65 3.83
N GLY A 449 24.85 -14.61 2.54
CA GLY A 449 23.97 -14.76 1.38
C GLY A 449 23.86 -16.22 0.96
N VAL A 450 22.71 -16.64 0.42
CA VAL A 450 22.51 -18.00 -0.12
C VAL A 450 21.58 -17.97 -1.32
N THR A 451 21.87 -18.77 -2.34
CA THR A 451 20.96 -19.02 -3.47
C THR A 451 21.16 -20.44 -4.02
N LEU A 452 20.24 -20.92 -4.86
CA LEU A 452 20.18 -22.31 -5.32
C LEU A 452 20.18 -22.42 -6.84
N ASP A 453 20.86 -23.43 -7.35
CA ASP A 453 20.65 -23.97 -8.71
C ASP A 453 20.12 -25.40 -8.58
N MET A 454 18.80 -25.52 -8.46
CA MET A 454 18.15 -26.83 -8.32
C MET A 454 18.33 -27.71 -9.57
N GLY A 455 18.44 -27.10 -10.75
CA GLY A 455 18.61 -27.83 -12.01
C GLY A 455 19.97 -28.51 -12.12
N ARG A 456 21.01 -27.91 -11.55
CA ARG A 456 22.37 -28.48 -11.51
C ARG A 456 22.75 -29.08 -10.15
N GLY A 457 21.89 -28.94 -9.15
CA GLY A 457 22.09 -29.49 -7.82
C GLY A 457 23.14 -28.73 -6.99
N TYR A 458 23.27 -27.42 -7.17
CA TYR A 458 24.24 -26.60 -6.44
C TYR A 458 23.58 -25.63 -5.44
N ILE A 459 24.27 -25.42 -4.33
CA ILE A 459 24.02 -24.33 -3.38
C ILE A 459 25.20 -23.35 -3.44
N TYR A 460 24.89 -22.05 -3.45
CA TYR A 460 25.88 -20.97 -3.44
C TYR A 460 25.75 -20.17 -2.16
N TRP A 461 26.86 -19.69 -1.60
CA TRP A 461 26.82 -18.79 -0.43
C TRP A 461 27.97 -17.79 -0.42
N THR A 462 27.76 -16.66 0.27
CA THR A 462 28.82 -15.67 0.55
C THR A 462 29.46 -15.95 1.90
N GLN A 463 30.76 -15.64 2.00
CA GLN A 463 31.42 -15.37 3.27
C GLN A 463 31.96 -13.95 3.25
N LYS A 464 31.44 -13.10 4.15
CA LYS A 464 31.62 -11.64 4.05
C LYS A 464 33.02 -11.14 4.37
N GLY A 465 33.76 -11.82 5.26
CA GLY A 465 35.00 -11.27 5.81
C GLY A 465 34.78 -10.03 6.69
N PRO A 466 35.86 -9.39 7.16
CA PRO A 466 35.78 -8.09 7.82
C PRO A 466 35.22 -7.00 6.91
N SER A 467 34.66 -5.95 7.49
CA SER A 467 33.94 -4.94 6.70
C SER A 467 34.84 -4.25 5.68
N LYS A 468 34.41 -4.27 4.41
CA LYS A 468 35.07 -3.63 3.26
C LYS A 468 36.55 -4.02 3.09
N SER A 469 36.92 -5.20 3.58
CA SER A 469 38.32 -5.61 3.77
C SER A 469 38.98 -6.22 2.53
N GLY A 470 38.19 -6.60 1.52
CA GLY A 470 38.70 -7.34 0.38
C GLY A 470 38.99 -8.81 0.70
N GLN A 471 38.49 -9.35 1.82
CA GLN A 471 38.65 -10.76 2.20
C GLN A 471 37.36 -11.58 2.00
N GLY A 472 36.36 -10.97 1.40
CA GLY A 472 35.10 -11.61 1.07
C GLY A 472 35.23 -12.63 -0.06
N ARG A 473 34.39 -13.66 0.01
CA ARG A 473 34.44 -14.82 -0.90
C ARG A 473 33.03 -15.32 -1.24
N ILE A 474 32.92 -15.99 -2.38
CA ILE A 474 31.70 -16.71 -2.81
C ILE A 474 32.08 -18.15 -3.11
N PHE A 475 31.27 -19.08 -2.62
CA PHE A 475 31.48 -20.51 -2.76
C PHE A 475 30.26 -21.19 -3.37
N ARG A 476 30.46 -22.42 -3.85
CA ARG A 476 29.38 -23.37 -4.10
C ARG A 476 29.73 -24.78 -3.63
N ALA A 477 28.73 -25.64 -3.50
CA ALA A 477 28.88 -27.07 -3.28
C ALA A 477 27.63 -27.80 -3.78
N GLY A 478 27.63 -29.13 -3.83
CA GLY A 478 26.41 -29.89 -4.06
C GLY A 478 25.35 -29.58 -2.98
N ILE A 479 24.07 -29.57 -3.33
CA ILE A 479 23.00 -29.34 -2.34
C ILE A 479 23.03 -30.42 -1.25
N ASP A 480 23.16 -31.67 -1.68
CA ASP A 480 23.31 -32.80 -0.76
C ASP A 480 24.78 -33.07 -0.47
N ILE A 481 25.04 -33.45 0.78
CA ILE A 481 26.38 -33.82 1.23
C ILE A 481 26.76 -35.15 0.57
N PRO A 482 27.97 -35.29 -0.01
CA PRO A 482 28.42 -36.55 -0.59
C PRO A 482 28.35 -37.71 0.41
N VAL A 483 28.01 -38.90 -0.09
CA VAL A 483 27.87 -40.11 0.75
C VAL A 483 29.14 -40.35 1.56
N GLY A 484 28.99 -40.53 2.87
CA GLY A 484 30.09 -40.76 3.81
C GLY A 484 30.79 -39.48 4.32
N GLN A 485 30.34 -38.30 3.90
CA GLN A 485 30.84 -37.01 4.38
C GLN A 485 29.81 -36.33 5.30
N THR A 486 30.24 -35.29 6.00
CA THR A 486 29.42 -34.44 6.88
C THR A 486 29.58 -32.97 6.48
N ALA A 487 28.77 -32.08 7.07
CA ALA A 487 28.87 -30.65 6.82
C ALA A 487 30.26 -30.06 7.14
N ASP A 488 30.97 -30.67 8.09
CA ASP A 488 32.30 -30.24 8.56
C ASP A 488 33.45 -30.70 7.67
N ASN A 489 33.27 -31.82 6.95
CA ASN A 489 34.36 -32.48 6.24
C ASN A 489 34.12 -32.65 4.73
N ARG A 490 33.00 -32.12 4.22
CA ARG A 490 32.66 -32.25 2.82
C ARG A 490 33.75 -31.63 1.92
N GLN A 491 34.16 -32.37 0.90
CA GLN A 491 35.32 -32.03 0.05
C GLN A 491 34.91 -31.40 -1.31
N ASP A 492 33.61 -31.35 -1.58
CA ASP A 492 33.04 -30.83 -2.82
C ASP A 492 32.78 -29.31 -2.78
N ILE A 493 33.28 -28.61 -1.76
CA ILE A 493 33.19 -27.14 -1.67
C ILE A 493 34.16 -26.51 -2.66
N GLU A 494 33.65 -25.64 -3.50
CA GLU A 494 34.40 -24.89 -4.49
C GLU A 494 34.38 -23.39 -4.17
N LEU A 495 35.55 -22.79 -3.95
CA LEU A 495 35.73 -21.34 -3.96
C LEU A 495 35.55 -20.81 -5.39
N LEU A 496 34.63 -19.87 -5.63
CA LEU A 496 34.36 -19.31 -6.96
C LEU A 496 34.99 -17.94 -7.15
N LEU A 497 34.84 -17.06 -6.15
CA LEU A 497 35.36 -15.70 -6.16
C LEU A 497 35.99 -15.39 -4.81
N GLU A 498 37.06 -14.61 -4.82
CA GLU A 498 37.76 -14.13 -3.63
C GLU A 498 38.21 -12.68 -3.82
N GLY A 499 38.78 -12.08 -2.77
CA GLY A 499 39.22 -10.69 -2.88
C GLY A 499 38.06 -9.68 -2.92
N LEU A 500 36.84 -10.09 -2.55
CA LEU A 500 35.66 -9.23 -2.60
C LEU A 500 35.61 -8.31 -1.37
N PRO A 501 35.20 -7.04 -1.50
CA PRO A 501 35.14 -6.11 -0.37
C PRO A 501 34.39 -6.65 0.84
N GLU A 502 33.09 -6.95 0.67
CA GLU A 502 32.20 -7.53 1.66
C GLU A 502 30.90 -8.01 0.97
N PRO A 503 30.90 -9.19 0.32
CA PRO A 503 29.74 -9.73 -0.37
C PRO A 503 28.65 -10.10 0.65
N ILE A 504 27.43 -9.66 0.42
CA ILE A 504 26.31 -9.83 1.36
C ILE A 504 25.34 -10.87 0.84
N ASP A 505 24.42 -10.49 -0.04
CA ASP A 505 23.34 -11.36 -0.51
C ASP A 505 23.57 -11.84 -1.95
N LEU A 506 22.91 -12.92 -2.34
CA LEU A 506 23.09 -13.60 -3.63
C LEU A 506 21.75 -13.87 -4.29
N GLU A 507 21.71 -13.77 -5.62
CA GLU A 507 20.61 -14.31 -6.40
C GLU A 507 21.13 -14.88 -7.73
N LEU A 508 20.56 -16.00 -8.17
CA LEU A 508 20.95 -16.66 -9.41
C LEU A 508 19.87 -16.52 -10.47
N ASP A 509 20.24 -15.95 -11.63
CA ASP A 509 19.48 -16.14 -12.86
C ASP A 509 19.78 -17.56 -13.37
N VAL A 510 18.89 -18.50 -13.06
CA VAL A 510 19.07 -19.93 -13.41
C VAL A 510 19.08 -20.14 -14.92
N GLU A 511 18.30 -19.38 -15.68
CA GLU A 511 18.18 -19.53 -17.14
C GLU A 511 19.48 -19.14 -17.84
N ASN A 512 20.05 -17.99 -17.47
CA ASN A 512 21.26 -17.46 -18.09
C ASN A 512 22.54 -17.84 -17.34
N GLN A 513 22.41 -18.47 -16.17
CA GLN A 513 23.52 -18.86 -15.29
C GLN A 513 24.39 -17.67 -14.88
N LEU A 514 23.73 -16.56 -14.53
CA LEU A 514 24.37 -15.35 -14.04
C LEU A 514 24.15 -15.24 -12.53
N LEU A 515 25.23 -15.26 -11.77
CA LEU A 515 25.21 -15.09 -10.32
C LEU A 515 25.36 -13.60 -9.99
N TYR A 516 24.38 -13.04 -9.28
CA TYR A 516 24.35 -11.66 -8.83
C TYR A 516 24.62 -11.56 -7.34
N TRP A 517 25.22 -10.45 -6.90
CA TRP A 517 25.41 -10.20 -5.47
C TRP A 517 25.51 -8.72 -5.12
N THR A 518 25.13 -8.38 -3.90
CA THR A 518 25.40 -7.06 -3.32
C THR A 518 26.74 -7.06 -2.61
N ASP A 519 27.48 -5.96 -2.72
CA ASP A 519 28.81 -5.84 -2.15
C ASP A 519 28.99 -4.49 -1.47
N ARG A 520 29.52 -4.50 -0.25
CA ARG A 520 29.77 -3.28 0.53
C ARG A 520 31.26 -2.97 0.48
N GLY A 521 31.60 -1.94 -0.27
CA GLY A 521 32.99 -1.56 -0.53
C GLY A 521 33.24 -0.06 -0.35
N GLU A 522 34.53 0.30 -0.33
CA GLU A 522 35.00 1.69 -0.28
C GLU A 522 35.22 2.28 -1.67
N HIS A 523 35.31 3.61 -1.76
CA HIS A 523 35.72 4.29 -3.00
C HIS A 523 37.09 3.77 -3.48
N PRO A 524 37.32 3.65 -4.81
CA PRO A 524 36.56 4.27 -5.89
C PRO A 524 35.44 3.41 -6.48
N THR A 525 35.29 2.12 -6.14
CA THR A 525 34.17 1.26 -6.61
C THR A 525 32.93 1.43 -5.73
N GLY A 526 33.12 1.59 -4.42
CA GLY A 526 32.04 1.79 -3.45
C GLY A 526 31.12 0.58 -3.32
N CYS A 527 29.98 0.79 -2.67
CA CYS A 527 28.90 -0.19 -2.60
C CYS A 527 28.28 -0.44 -3.99
N SER A 528 28.07 -1.71 -4.34
CA SER A 528 27.81 -2.12 -5.73
C SER A 528 26.90 -3.33 -5.88
N LEU A 529 26.32 -3.47 -7.08
CA LEU A 529 25.62 -4.65 -7.56
C LEU A 529 26.52 -5.40 -8.57
N ASN A 530 26.87 -6.61 -8.15
CA ASN A 530 27.72 -7.64 -8.74
C ASN A 530 27.01 -8.48 -9.81
N ARG A 531 27.66 -8.89 -10.91
CA ARG A 531 27.33 -10.18 -11.56
C ARG A 531 28.53 -10.90 -12.18
N VAL A 532 28.41 -12.22 -12.36
CA VAL A 532 29.35 -13.05 -13.13
C VAL A 532 28.64 -14.27 -13.76
N ASP A 533 29.13 -14.73 -14.92
CA ASP A 533 28.70 -15.98 -15.56
C ASP A 533 29.28 -17.20 -14.83
N VAL A 534 28.40 -18.07 -14.33
CA VAL A 534 28.74 -19.34 -13.64
C VAL A 534 28.34 -20.57 -14.46
N SER A 535 28.02 -20.40 -15.75
CA SER A 535 27.55 -21.47 -16.63
C SER A 535 28.60 -22.55 -16.87
N GLY A 536 29.88 -22.27 -16.60
CA GLY A 536 31.04 -23.13 -16.87
C GLY A 536 31.73 -22.87 -18.21
N ARG A 537 31.36 -21.80 -18.94
CA ARG A 537 32.01 -21.40 -20.19
C ARG A 537 33.37 -20.70 -19.98
N ALA A 538 33.54 -20.05 -18.84
CA ALA A 538 34.80 -19.46 -18.43
C ALA A 538 35.53 -20.41 -17.48
N ASP A 539 36.85 -20.49 -17.60
CA ASP A 539 37.66 -21.19 -16.61
C ASP A 539 37.52 -20.51 -15.24
N LYS A 540 37.57 -21.31 -14.18
CA LYS A 540 37.49 -20.82 -12.79
C LYS A 540 38.48 -19.69 -12.51
N ALA A 541 39.69 -19.78 -13.06
CA ALA A 541 40.73 -18.77 -12.92
C ALA A 541 40.36 -17.42 -13.57
N GLU A 542 39.44 -17.42 -14.53
CA GLU A 542 39.00 -16.22 -15.25
C GLU A 542 37.78 -15.55 -14.61
N LEU A 543 37.01 -16.25 -13.76
CA LEU A 543 35.77 -15.72 -13.15
C LEU A 543 35.98 -14.36 -12.49
N GLN A 544 37.08 -14.21 -11.74
CA GLN A 544 37.43 -12.96 -11.07
C GLN A 544 37.57 -11.78 -12.04
N SER A 545 38.19 -12.03 -13.21
CA SER A 545 38.43 -11.01 -14.24
C SER A 545 37.19 -10.66 -15.06
N LYS A 546 36.20 -11.57 -15.10
CA LYS A 546 34.93 -11.42 -15.82
C LYS A 546 33.80 -10.88 -14.95
N LYS A 547 34.08 -10.51 -13.70
CA LYS A 547 33.12 -9.81 -12.83
C LYS A 547 32.71 -8.49 -13.47
N GLU A 548 31.40 -8.27 -13.55
CA GLU A 548 30.82 -7.01 -14.02
C GLU A 548 30.17 -6.26 -12.85
N ILE A 549 30.40 -4.95 -12.77
CA ILE A 549 29.68 -4.05 -11.85
C ILE A 549 28.53 -3.41 -12.62
N LEU A 550 27.30 -3.75 -12.26
CA LEU A 550 26.10 -3.25 -12.94
C LEU A 550 25.70 -1.87 -12.44
N ALA A 551 25.70 -1.70 -11.12
CA ALA A 551 25.30 -0.46 -10.48
C ALA A 551 26.17 -0.18 -9.26
N ARG A 552 26.29 1.10 -8.92
CA ARG A 552 27.18 1.62 -7.86
C ARG A 552 26.48 2.69 -7.04
N GLN A 553 27.11 3.15 -5.97
CA GLN A 553 26.59 4.22 -5.08
C GLN A 553 25.28 3.82 -4.39
N PHE A 554 25.24 2.62 -3.85
CA PHE A 554 24.25 2.23 -2.84
C PHE A 554 24.72 2.68 -1.45
N HIS A 555 23.83 2.70 -0.46
CA HIS A 555 24.15 3.05 0.93
C HIS A 555 24.11 1.81 1.83
N GLU A 556 25.19 1.02 1.80
CA GLU A 556 25.28 -0.27 2.50
C GLU A 556 24.19 -1.28 2.00
N PRO A 557 24.25 -1.71 0.73
CA PRO A 557 23.27 -2.62 0.13
C PRO A 557 23.31 -3.99 0.80
N ILE A 558 22.14 -4.59 0.96
CA ILE A 558 21.96 -5.93 1.55
C ILE A 558 21.15 -6.79 0.59
N GLY A 559 19.83 -6.67 0.61
CA GLY A 559 18.96 -7.59 -0.10
C GLY A 559 19.02 -7.42 -1.61
N ILE A 560 18.88 -8.54 -2.32
CA ILE A 560 18.78 -8.61 -3.76
C ILE A 560 17.68 -9.57 -4.19
N LYS A 561 16.89 -9.20 -5.20
CA LYS A 561 15.98 -10.14 -5.86
C LYS A 561 15.88 -9.85 -7.36
N LEU A 562 15.86 -10.90 -8.17
CA LEU A 562 15.62 -10.78 -9.61
C LEU A 562 14.15 -10.99 -9.93
N ASP A 563 13.59 -10.13 -10.78
CA ASP A 563 12.35 -10.47 -11.48
C ASP A 563 12.67 -11.38 -12.67
N GLY A 564 11.67 -12.15 -13.13
CA GLY A 564 11.83 -13.04 -14.29
C GLY A 564 12.08 -12.31 -15.62
N LYS A 565 12.33 -11.00 -15.63
CA LYS A 565 12.59 -10.14 -16.79
C LYS A 565 13.98 -9.47 -16.75
N LYS A 566 14.90 -9.99 -15.91
CA LYS A 566 16.28 -9.49 -15.73
C LYS A 566 16.37 -8.14 -15.04
N GLN A 567 15.31 -7.69 -14.39
CA GLN A 567 15.36 -6.54 -13.51
C GLN A 567 15.83 -7.00 -12.13
N VAL A 568 16.71 -6.22 -11.52
CA VAL A 568 17.23 -6.51 -10.18
C VAL A 568 16.70 -5.47 -9.20
N TYR A 569 16.07 -5.93 -8.13
CA TYR A 569 15.73 -5.09 -6.99
C TYR A 569 16.81 -5.17 -5.93
N VAL A 570 17.15 -4.03 -5.34
CA VAL A 570 18.17 -3.93 -4.28
C VAL A 570 17.63 -3.08 -3.14
N THR A 571 17.85 -3.52 -1.91
CA THR A 571 17.55 -2.77 -0.68
C THR A 571 18.84 -2.38 0.04
N ASP A 572 18.81 -1.26 0.76
CA ASP A 572 19.96 -0.79 1.52
C ASP A 572 19.61 -0.24 2.90
N LEU A 573 20.61 -0.22 3.80
CA LEU A 573 20.47 0.32 5.14
C LEU A 573 20.30 1.85 5.14
N GLY A 574 20.53 2.53 4.01
CA GLY A 574 20.23 3.94 3.82
C GLY A 574 18.74 4.23 3.56
N GLY A 575 17.85 3.24 3.73
CA GLY A 575 16.42 3.43 3.65
C GLY A 575 15.90 3.54 2.22
N SER A 576 16.56 2.89 1.27
CA SER A 576 16.16 2.92 -0.14
C SER A 576 15.84 1.53 -0.71
N VAL A 577 14.86 1.51 -1.62
CA VAL A 577 14.59 0.39 -2.52
C VAL A 577 14.92 0.85 -3.93
N TYR A 578 15.77 0.11 -4.62
CA TYR A 578 16.21 0.41 -5.98
C TYR A 578 15.71 -0.64 -6.95
N ARG A 579 15.59 -0.20 -8.19
CA ARG A 579 15.45 -1.05 -9.36
C ARG A 579 16.63 -0.81 -10.29
N VAL A 580 17.28 -1.87 -10.73
CA VAL A 580 18.37 -1.84 -11.70
C VAL A 580 17.99 -2.63 -12.94
N ASN A 581 17.95 -1.94 -14.08
CA ASN A 581 17.66 -2.51 -15.40
C ASN A 581 18.87 -2.34 -16.30
N ASP A 582 19.59 -3.44 -16.57
CA ASP A 582 20.80 -3.45 -17.41
C ASP A 582 21.81 -2.33 -17.06
N GLY A 583 22.03 -2.15 -15.76
CA GLY A 583 22.94 -1.13 -15.20
C GLY A 583 22.31 0.24 -14.95
N GLU A 584 21.11 0.50 -15.46
CA GLU A 584 20.36 1.72 -15.14
C GLU A 584 19.70 1.60 -13.75
N LYS A 585 20.22 2.35 -12.78
CA LYS A 585 19.73 2.36 -11.39
C LYS A 585 18.68 3.47 -11.18
N SER A 586 17.50 3.09 -10.70
CA SER A 586 16.40 3.98 -10.32
C SER A 586 15.99 3.76 -8.85
N VAL A 587 15.58 4.83 -8.16
CA VAL A 587 15.07 4.75 -6.78
C VAL A 587 13.57 4.58 -6.83
N MET A 588 13.04 3.51 -6.25
CA MET A 588 11.60 3.23 -6.17
C MET A 588 10.98 3.74 -4.89
N TRP A 589 11.73 3.68 -3.80
CA TRP A 589 11.30 4.12 -2.49
C TRP A 589 12.49 4.68 -1.72
N ARG A 590 12.24 5.73 -0.93
CA ARG A 590 13.21 6.25 0.03
C ARG A 590 12.50 6.87 1.23
N ASP A 591 12.89 6.45 2.43
CA ASP A 591 12.43 7.05 3.67
C ASP A 591 13.48 6.91 4.79
N ASN A 592 13.03 6.99 6.04
CA ASN A 592 13.87 6.96 7.23
C ASN A 592 14.07 5.54 7.81
N GLY A 593 13.66 4.48 7.10
CA GLY A 593 13.88 3.09 7.50
C GLY A 593 15.30 2.59 7.21
N CYS A 594 15.58 1.34 7.56
CA CYS A 594 16.80 0.64 7.15
C CYS A 594 16.40 -0.71 6.56
N TYR A 595 16.61 -0.91 5.26
CA TYR A 595 16.10 -2.09 4.57
C TYR A 595 17.14 -3.21 4.44
N THR A 596 16.76 -4.43 4.78
CA THR A 596 17.59 -5.65 4.67
C THR A 596 17.10 -6.52 3.52
N GLY A 597 16.37 -7.60 3.78
CA GLY A 597 15.93 -8.55 2.76
C GLY A 597 14.81 -8.04 1.87
N ILE A 598 14.70 -8.63 0.68
CA ILE A 598 13.69 -8.34 -0.35
C ILE A 598 13.24 -9.62 -1.04
N ALA A 599 11.94 -9.77 -1.27
CA ALA A 599 11.34 -10.89 -2.00
C ALA A 599 10.23 -10.41 -2.94
N ILE A 600 9.92 -11.19 -3.98
CA ILE A 600 8.87 -10.89 -4.96
C ILE A 600 7.76 -11.94 -4.82
N SER A 601 6.49 -11.49 -4.77
CA SER A 601 5.33 -12.37 -4.75
C SER A 601 5.17 -13.19 -6.02
#